data_AF-A0A2N7VBB4-F1
#
_entry.id   AF-A0A2N7VBB4-F1
#
_cell.length_a   1.000
_cell.length_b   1.000
_cell.length_c   1.000
_cell.angle_alpha   90.00
_cell.angle_beta   90.00
_cell.angle_gamma   90.00
#
_symmetry.space_group_name_H-M   'P 1'
#
loop_
_entity.id
_entity.type
_entity.pdbx_description
1 polymer ?
#
loop_
_entity_poly.entity_id
_entity_poly.type
_entity_poly.pdbx_seq_one_letter_code
_entity_poly.pdbx_strand_id
1 'polypeptide(L)' 'MGSFFNKIARKEDPAIYQNKDGHLKRTLRVRDFLALGVGTIVSTSIFTLPGIVAAEHAGPAVALSFLLA' A
#
# COMPACT_ATOMS: atom_id res chain seq x y z
N MET A 1 12.62 21.35 10.67
CA MET A 1 11.30 20.82 10.28
C MET A 1 11.10 20.71 8.75
N GLY A 2 11.46 21.72 7.94
CA GLY A 2 11.14 21.76 6.49
C GLY A 2 11.75 20.65 5.60
N SER A 3 12.90 20.09 5.97
CA SER A 3 13.55 19.01 5.20
C SER A 3 12.75 17.69 5.21
N PHE A 4 11.92 17.44 6.22
CA PHE A 4 11.18 16.19 6.36
C PHE A 4 9.95 16.14 5.45
N PHE A 5 9.21 17.25 5.37
CA PHE A 5 8.06 17.40 4.47
C PHE A 5 8.46 17.30 2.99
N ASN A 6 9.61 17.85 2.62
CA ASN A 6 10.09 17.80 1.24
C ASN A 6 10.52 16.38 0.81
N LYS A 7 10.87 15.51 1.77
CA LYS A 7 11.14 14.08 1.51
C LYS A 7 9.86 13.28 1.26
N ILE A 8 8.78 13.58 1.99
CA ILE A 8 7.49 12.88 1.84
C ILE A 8 6.80 13.26 0.53
N ALA A 9 6.93 14.52 0.10
CA ALA A 9 6.30 15.01 -1.13
C ALA A 9 7.13 14.73 -2.40
N ARG A 10 8.31 14.08 -2.29
CA ARG A 10 9.18 13.84 -3.45
C ARG A 10 8.51 12.87 -4.41
N LYS A 11 8.20 13.34 -5.62
CA LYS A 11 7.75 12.50 -6.73
C LYS A 11 8.97 11.94 -7.43
N GLU A 12 9.00 10.63 -7.66
CA GLU A 12 10.08 10.00 -8.41
C GLU A 12 9.93 10.30 -9.90
N ASP A 13 11.05 10.54 -10.59
CA ASP A 13 11.07 10.84 -12.02
C ASP A 13 10.87 9.56 -12.85
N PRO A 14 9.80 9.45 -13.66
CA PRO A 14 9.57 8.30 -14.54
C PRO A 14 10.62 8.13 -15.65
N ALA A 15 11.44 9.16 -15.94
CA ALA A 15 12.47 9.11 -16.96
C ALA A 15 13.56 8.06 -16.64
N ILE A 16 13.80 7.78 -15.35
CA ILE A 16 14.79 6.81 -14.86
C ILE A 16 14.53 5.39 -15.39
N TYR A 17 13.27 5.05 -15.68
CA TYR A 17 12.85 3.69 -16.07
C TYR A 17 12.74 3.47 -17.58
N GLN A 18 12.91 4.51 -18.40
CA GLN A 18 12.69 4.45 -19.86
C GLN A 18 13.59 3.42 -20.56
N ASN A 19 14.83 3.27 -20.11
CA ASN A 19 15.77 2.32 -20.72
C ASN A 19 15.42 0.86 -20.40
N LYS A 20 14.87 0.58 -19.21
CA LYS A 20 14.49 -0.77 -18.77
C LYS A 20 13.13 -1.20 -19.32
N ASP A 21 12.16 -0.28 -19.28
CA ASP A 21 10.75 -0.59 -19.54
C ASP A 21 10.29 -0.13 -20.93
N GLY A 22 11.18 0.40 -21.77
CA GLY A 22 10.84 0.98 -23.08
C GLY A 22 10.18 0.03 -24.07
N HIS A 23 10.25 -1.28 -23.84
CA HIS A 23 9.56 -2.30 -24.62
C HIS A 23 8.08 -2.50 -24.23
N LEU A 24 7.64 -1.95 -23.10
CA LEU A 24 6.29 -2.09 -22.57
C LEU A 24 5.42 -0.90 -22.98
N LYS A 25 4.16 -1.18 -23.36
CA LYS A 25 3.18 -0.13 -23.62
C LYS A 25 2.65 0.43 -22.30
N ARG A 26 2.74 1.74 -22.10
CA ARG A 26 2.22 2.43 -20.90
C ARG A 26 0.68 2.51 -20.93
N THR A 27 0.01 1.46 -20.49
CA THR A 27 -1.46 1.34 -20.50
C THR A 27 -2.11 1.55 -19.13
N LEU A 28 -1.38 1.27 -18.04
CA LEU A 28 -1.88 1.38 -16.68
C LEU A 28 -2.12 2.84 -16.27
N ARG A 29 -3.33 3.12 -15.80
CA ARG A 29 -3.75 4.40 -15.22
C ARG A 29 -3.77 4.30 -13.69
N VAL A 30 -3.99 5.45 -13.04
CA VAL A 30 -4.04 5.55 -11.57
C VAL A 30 -5.04 4.57 -10.95
N ARG A 31 -6.20 4.37 -11.57
CA ARG A 31 -7.22 3.43 -11.08
C ARG A 31 -6.75 1.98 -11.15
N ASP A 32 -6.00 1.62 -12.19
CA ASP A 32 -5.48 0.27 -12.37
C ASP A 32 -4.42 -0.02 -11.30
N PHE A 33 -3.54 0.95 -11.02
CA PHE A 33 -2.57 0.84 -9.91
C PHE A 33 -3.25 0.78 -8.54
N LEU A 34 -4.31 1.55 -8.32
CA LEU A 34 -5.08 1.48 -7.08
C LEU A 34 -5.72 0.10 -6.91
N ALA A 35 -6.33 -0.45 -7.97
CA ALA A 35 -6.91 -1.78 -7.96
C ALA A 35 -5.86 -2.88 -7.73
N LEU A 36 -4.68 -2.78 -8.35
CA LEU A 36 -3.56 -3.69 -8.10
C LEU A 36 -3.06 -3.61 -6.64
N GLY A 37 -2.92 -2.39 -6.09
CA GLY A 37 -2.51 -2.19 -4.70
C GLY A 37 -3.53 -2.75 -3.72
N VAL A 38 -4.82 -2.45 -3.90
CA VAL A 38 -5.88 -2.98 -3.03
C VAL A 38 -5.98 -4.50 -3.15
N GLY A 39 -5.95 -5.05 -4.38
CA GLY A 39 -6.05 -6.49 -4.60
C GLY A 39 -4.89 -7.28 -3.99
N THR A 40 -3.69 -6.71 -3.95
CA THR A 40 -2.53 -7.34 -3.31
C THR A 40 -2.57 -7.26 -1.78
N ILE A 41 -3.11 -6.19 -1.19
CA ILE A 41 -3.24 -6.02 0.27
C ILE A 41 -4.41 -6.84 0.85
N VAL A 42 -5.56 -6.86 0.16
CA VAL A 42 -6.82 -7.43 0.66
C VAL A 42 -6.89 -8.97 0.53
N SER A 43 -5.76 -9.63 0.29
CA SER A 43 -5.70 -11.09 0.10
C SER A 43 -5.98 -11.86 1.41
N THR A 44 -5.36 -13.03 1.60
CA THR A 44 -5.56 -13.93 2.75
C THR A 44 -5.43 -13.27 4.13
N SER A 45 -4.75 -12.13 4.21
CA SER A 45 -4.49 -11.36 5.42
C SER A 45 -5.75 -10.84 6.12
N ILE A 46 -6.77 -10.39 5.38
CA ILE A 46 -7.91 -9.67 6.00
C ILE A 46 -8.92 -10.60 6.68
N PHE A 47 -8.92 -11.88 6.32
CA PHE A 47 -9.89 -12.85 6.84
C PHE A 47 -9.34 -13.64 8.03
N THR A 48 -8.02 -13.82 8.11
CA THR A 48 -7.39 -14.66 9.12
C THR A 48 -6.79 -13.84 10.26
N LEU A 49 -5.98 -12.82 9.95
CA LEU A 49 -5.23 -12.07 10.96
C LEU A 49 -6.12 -11.29 11.93
N PRO A 50 -7.22 -10.62 11.51
CA PRO A 50 -8.09 -9.95 12.46
C PRO A 50 -8.73 -10.90 13.45
N GLY A 51 -9.08 -12.12 13.03
CA GLY A 51 -9.65 -13.16 13.90
C GLY A 51 -8.65 -13.62 14.97
N ILE A 52 -7.41 -13.91 14.56
CA ILE A 52 -6.33 -14.34 15.47
C ILE A 52 -6.01 -13.22 16.47
N VAL A 53 -5.81 -11.99 15.98
CA VAL A 53 -5.49 -10.84 16.84
C VAL A 53 -6.66 -10.50 17.78
N ALA A 54 -7.91 -10.63 17.32
CA ALA A 54 -9.06 -10.47 18.20
C ALA A 54 -9.09 -11.56 19.28
N ALA A 55 -8.86 -12.83 18.94
CA ALA A 55 -8.92 -13.93 19.89
C ALA A 55 -7.78 -13.89 20.92
N GLU A 56 -6.56 -13.56 20.49
CA GLU A 56 -5.36 -13.72 21.32
C GLU A 56 -4.86 -12.42 21.97
N HIS A 57 -5.22 -11.24 21.43
CA HIS A 57 -4.60 -9.98 21.84
C HIS A 57 -5.60 -8.86 22.16
N ALA A 58 -6.40 -8.44 21.19
CA ALA A 58 -7.15 -7.19 21.26
C ALA A 58 -8.65 -7.35 21.56
N GLY A 59 -9.21 -8.56 21.46
CA GLY A 59 -10.64 -8.79 21.68
C GLY A 59 -11.51 -7.92 20.76
N PRO A 60 -12.65 -7.41 21.27
CA PRO A 60 -13.52 -6.48 20.54
C PRO A 60 -12.81 -5.18 20.11
N ALA A 61 -11.69 -4.82 20.74
CA ALA A 61 -10.91 -3.63 20.42
C ALA A 61 -9.93 -3.83 19.24
N VAL A 62 -9.97 -4.97 18.56
CA VAL A 62 -9.12 -5.27 17.39
C VAL A 62 -9.16 -4.19 16.31
N ALA A 63 -10.31 -3.53 16.11
CA ALA A 63 -10.45 -2.43 15.16
C ALA A 63 -9.53 -1.23 15.49
N LEU A 64 -9.31 -0.94 16.78
CA LEU A 64 -8.41 0.12 17.22
C LEU A 64 -6.94 -0.26 16.98
N SER A 65 -6.60 -1.55 17.11
CA SER A 65 -5.25 -2.06 16.80
C SER A 65 -4.89 -1.86 15.33
N PHE A 66 -5.81 -2.14 14.41
CA PHE A 66 -5.57 -1.95 12.97
C PHE A 66 -5.61 -0.50 12.52
N LEU A 67 -6.26 0.39 13.29
CA LEU A 67 -6.29 1.82 13.00
C LEU A 67 -4.97 2.52 13.39
N LEU A 68 -4.30 2.05 14.45
CA LEU A 68 -3.06 2.63 14.97
C LEU A 68 -1.79 2.05 14.34
N ALA A 69 -1.88 0.83 13.79
CA ALA A 69 -0.77 0.12 13.13
C ALA A 69 -0.38 0.77 11.79
#